data_AF-M7SC65-F1
#
_entry.id   AF-M7SC65-F1
#
_cell.length_a   1.000
_cell.length_b   1.000
_cell.length_c   1.000
_cell.angle_alpha   90.00
_cell.angle_beta   90.00
_cell.angle_gamma   90.00
#
_symmetry.space_group_name_H-M   'P 1'
#
loop_
_entity.id
_entity.type
_entity.pdbx_description
1 polymer ?
#
loop_
_entity_poly.entity_id
_entity_poly.type
_entity_poly.pdbx_seq_one_letter_code
_entity_poly.pdbx_strand_id
1 'polypeptide(L)'
;MAPSFSSITARQEYDLYGPALRPPEGVEPNFDHPPNGNLLATTVIFISVALVSIFVFIRLLAKIVHWERLSCVDIMVTLSYVAFVATNVYIPLVALVKSAILLEWISIFLPLGTRGYFFWISQVVIGIITVWAILALVLTNVSCTPYELNWDPLLPGNCLFDFKNLTLASAIINFALDLVPLILPQRIIWGLNLSMTKKLGVSIIFLVGLV
;
A
#
# COMPACT_ATOMS: atom_id res chain seq x y z
N MET A 1 -27.90 -16.73 -29.83
CA MET A 1 -29.14 -17.29 -29.26
C MET A 1 -28.79 -17.78 -27.86
N ALA A 2 -29.06 -16.98 -26.83
CA ALA A 2 -28.75 -17.36 -25.44
C ALA A 2 -29.95 -18.13 -24.86
N PRO A 3 -29.74 -19.24 -24.13
CA PRO A 3 -30.84 -20.00 -23.53
C PRO A 3 -31.52 -19.19 -22.41
N SER A 4 -32.85 -19.18 -22.40
CA SER A 4 -33.67 -18.48 -21.41
C SER A 4 -33.73 -19.27 -20.10
N PHE A 5 -33.28 -18.65 -19.00
CA PHE A 5 -33.30 -19.16 -17.62
C PHE A 5 -34.71 -19.13 -16.99
N SER A 6 -35.72 -19.74 -17.61
CA SER A 6 -37.12 -19.63 -17.15
C SER A 6 -37.60 -20.72 -16.19
N SER A 7 -36.72 -21.55 -15.61
CA SER A 7 -37.14 -22.53 -14.58
C SER A 7 -36.01 -23.02 -13.66
N ILE A 8 -35.36 -22.10 -12.94
CA ILE A 8 -34.49 -22.52 -11.82
C ILE A 8 -35.40 -22.86 -10.64
N THR A 9 -35.25 -24.06 -10.06
CA THR A 9 -35.97 -24.41 -8.83
C THR A 9 -35.39 -23.61 -7.65
N ALA A 10 -36.21 -23.22 -6.68
CA ALA A 10 -35.75 -22.46 -5.49
C ALA A 10 -34.57 -23.14 -4.75
N ARG A 11 -34.45 -24.47 -4.87
CA ARG A 11 -33.34 -25.23 -4.33
C ARG A 11 -32.04 -25.04 -5.11
N GLN A 12 -32.09 -24.98 -6.44
CA GLN A 12 -30.92 -24.69 -7.27
C GLN A 12 -30.45 -23.25 -7.09
N GLU A 13 -31.37 -22.31 -6.86
CA GLU A 13 -31.02 -20.93 -6.50
C GLU A 13 -30.30 -20.89 -5.14
N TYR A 14 -30.80 -21.63 -4.14
CA TYR A 14 -30.12 -21.77 -2.85
C TYR A 14 -28.75 -22.45 -2.95
N ASP A 15 -28.57 -23.46 -3.79
CA ASP A 15 -27.29 -24.13 -3.97
C ASP A 15 -26.27 -23.25 -4.74
N LEU A 16 -26.74 -22.32 -5.59
CA LEU A 16 -25.89 -21.41 -6.35
C LEU A 16 -25.47 -20.16 -5.55
N TYR A 17 -26.33 -19.69 -4.64
CA TYR A 17 -26.10 -18.50 -3.81
C TYR A 17 -25.81 -18.82 -2.34
N GLY A 18 -25.86 -20.09 -1.95
CA GLY A 18 -25.65 -20.54 -0.58
C GLY A 18 -24.16 -20.71 -0.22
N PRO A 19 -23.83 -20.69 1.08
CA PRO A 19 -22.47 -20.95 1.53
C PRO A 19 -22.01 -22.37 1.16
N ALA A 20 -20.75 -22.50 0.73
CA ALA A 20 -20.17 -23.76 0.24
C ALA A 20 -20.18 -24.92 1.28
N LEU A 21 -20.32 -24.60 2.56
CA LEU A 21 -20.52 -25.56 3.64
C LEU A 21 -21.61 -25.08 4.62
N ARG A 22 -22.30 -26.04 5.24
CA ARG A 22 -23.18 -25.77 6.37
C ARG A 22 -22.34 -25.28 7.57
N PRO A 23 -22.84 -24.34 8.37
CA PRO A 23 -22.14 -23.89 9.56
C PRO A 23 -21.93 -25.04 10.55
N PRO A 24 -20.80 -25.03 11.29
CA PRO A 24 -20.61 -25.88 12.47
C PRO A 24 -21.74 -25.66 13.50
N GLU A 25 -22.06 -26.70 14.28
CA GLU A 25 -23.10 -26.59 15.30
C GLU A 25 -22.79 -25.45 16.29
N GLY A 26 -23.77 -24.56 16.51
CA GLY A 26 -23.68 -23.46 17.46
C GLY A 26 -22.98 -22.18 16.96
N VAL A 27 -22.56 -22.12 15.69
CA VAL A 27 -21.91 -20.93 15.12
C VAL A 27 -22.78 -20.33 14.02
N GLU A 28 -23.37 -19.16 14.26
CA GLU A 28 -24.00 -18.39 13.19
C GLU A 28 -22.93 -17.73 12.30
N PRO A 29 -22.98 -17.93 10.97
CA PRO A 29 -22.07 -17.26 10.04
C PRO A 29 -22.25 -15.73 10.09
N ASN A 30 -21.27 -15.04 10.69
CA ASN A 30 -21.23 -13.59 10.67
C ASN A 30 -20.51 -13.10 9.41
N PHE A 31 -21.28 -12.81 8.36
CA PHE A 31 -20.76 -12.30 7.09
C PHE A 31 -20.59 -10.77 7.06
N ASP A 32 -21.29 -10.05 7.94
CA ASP A 32 -21.21 -8.58 8.00
C ASP A 32 -19.90 -8.11 8.64
N HIS A 33 -19.45 -8.80 9.69
CA HIS A 33 -18.21 -8.50 10.41
C HIS A 33 -17.50 -9.80 10.84
N PRO A 34 -16.91 -10.57 9.91
CA PRO A 34 -16.17 -11.77 10.27
C PRO A 34 -15.04 -11.38 11.24
N PRO A 35 -14.79 -12.14 12.32
CA PRO A 35 -13.68 -11.89 13.24
C PRO A 35 -12.36 -12.18 12.51
N ASN A 36 -11.92 -11.21 11.71
CA ASN A 36 -10.67 -11.22 10.99
C ASN A 36 -9.61 -10.62 11.92
N GLY A 37 -8.74 -11.46 12.46
CA GLY A 37 -7.61 -11.09 13.30
C GLY A 37 -6.54 -10.26 12.56
N ASN A 38 -6.92 -9.49 11.55
CA ASN A 38 -6.05 -8.73 10.66
C ASN A 38 -5.25 -7.68 11.43
N LEU A 39 -5.84 -7.03 12.45
CA LEU A 39 -5.11 -6.10 13.32
C LEU A 39 -4.01 -6.80 14.13
N LEU A 40 -4.32 -7.98 14.68
CA LEU A 40 -3.36 -8.83 15.38
C LEU A 40 -2.27 -9.31 14.40
N ALA A 41 -2.64 -9.76 13.21
CA ALA A 41 -1.69 -10.17 12.19
C ALA A 41 -0.77 -9.02 11.79
N THR A 42 -1.30 -7.82 11.54
CA THR A 42 -0.50 -6.63 11.19
C THR A 42 0.45 -6.22 12.32
N THR A 43 -0.01 -6.17 13.58
CA THR A 43 0.88 -5.84 14.71
C THR A 43 1.95 -6.90 14.95
N VAL A 44 1.60 -8.19 14.82
CA VAL A 44 2.55 -9.29 14.87
C VAL A 44 3.58 -9.18 13.74
N ILE A 45 3.17 -8.82 12.52
CA ILE A 45 4.07 -8.61 11.38
C ILE A 45 5.09 -7.51 11.68
N PHE A 46 4.67 -6.36 12.20
CA PHE A 46 5.60 -5.27 12.53
C PHE A 46 6.60 -5.68 13.61
N ILE A 47 6.14 -6.37 14.65
CA ILE A 47 7.01 -6.89 15.72
C ILE A 47 7.97 -7.95 15.16
N SER A 48 7.49 -8.86 14.31
CA SER A 48 8.31 -9.90 13.71
C SER A 48 9.36 -9.33 12.76
N VAL A 49 9.02 -8.30 11.98
CA VAL A 49 9.98 -7.60 11.10
C VAL A 49 11.06 -6.92 11.93
N ALA A 50 10.71 -6.27 13.04
CA ALA A 50 11.70 -5.67 13.94
C ALA A 50 12.64 -6.72 14.53
N LEU A 51 12.11 -7.86 15.00
CA LEU A 51 12.90 -8.96 15.55
C LEU A 51 13.81 -9.60 14.50
N VAL A 52 13.30 -9.94 13.32
CA VAL A 52 14.10 -10.53 12.23
C VAL A 52 15.20 -9.59 11.78
N SER A 53 14.96 -8.26 11.78
CA SER A 53 15.98 -7.26 11.45
C SER A 53 17.16 -7.30 12.42
N ILE A 54 16.89 -7.49 13.71
CA ILE A 54 17.93 -7.65 14.74
C ILE A 54 18.73 -8.93 14.48
N PHE A 55 18.07 -10.06 14.19
CA PHE A 55 18.75 -11.34 13.94
C PHE A 55 19.63 -11.31 12.67
N VAL A 56 19.14 -10.71 11.58
CA VAL A 56 19.91 -10.55 10.34
C VAL A 56 21.14 -9.67 10.57
N PHE A 57 20.98 -8.58 11.31
CA PHE A 57 22.09 -7.68 11.66
C PHE A 57 23.14 -8.40 12.52
N ILE A 58 22.72 -9.15 13.55
CA ILE A 58 23.62 -9.97 14.37
C ILE A 58 24.37 -11.00 13.52
N ARG A 59 23.70 -11.68 12.59
CA ARG A 59 24.33 -12.69 11.70
C ARG A 59 25.36 -12.06 10.76
N LEU A 60 25.07 -10.88 10.22
CA LEU A 60 26.02 -10.11 9.40
C LEU A 60 27.24 -9.67 10.20
N LEU A 61 27.00 -9.05 11.36
CA LEU A 61 28.08 -8.62 12.26
C LEU A 61 28.95 -9.81 12.69
N ALA A 62 28.33 -10.95 13.03
CA ALA A 62 29.05 -12.16 13.40
C ALA A 62 29.95 -12.66 12.26
N LYS A 63 29.45 -12.75 11.03
CA LYS A 63 30.25 -13.16 9.86
C LYS A 63 31.37 -12.17 9.53
N ILE A 64 31.12 -10.87 9.67
CA ILE A 64 32.12 -9.81 9.44
C ILE A 64 33.21 -9.86 10.51
N VAL A 65 32.85 -10.00 11.79
CA VAL A 65 33.80 -10.07 12.92
C VAL A 65 34.61 -11.36 12.89
N HIS A 66 34.01 -12.48 12.49
CA HIS A 66 34.70 -13.78 12.43
C HIS A 66 35.47 -14.05 11.12
N TRP A 67 35.59 -13.07 10.20
CA TRP A 67 36.36 -13.21 8.95
C TRP A 67 35.99 -14.46 8.12
N GLU A 68 34.74 -14.92 8.20
CA GLU A 68 34.28 -16.01 7.34
C GLU A 68 34.10 -15.49 5.90
N ARG A 69 34.35 -16.35 4.90
CA ARG A 69 34.11 -15.99 3.48
C ARG A 69 32.62 -15.74 3.26
N LEU A 70 32.25 -14.49 2.98
CA LEU A 70 30.93 -14.13 2.48
C LEU A 70 30.71 -14.74 1.09
N SER A 71 29.66 -15.53 0.92
CA SER A 71 29.23 -15.98 -0.40
C SER A 71 28.40 -14.90 -1.09
N CYS A 72 28.41 -14.84 -2.43
CA CYS A 72 27.52 -13.97 -3.19
C CYS A 72 26.04 -14.19 -2.82
N VAL A 73 25.68 -15.44 -2.49
CA VAL A 73 24.34 -15.81 -2.04
C VAL A 73 23.97 -15.11 -0.72
N ASP A 74 24.89 -15.08 0.26
CA ASP A 74 24.65 -14.40 1.55
C ASP A 74 24.41 -12.89 1.34
N ILE A 75 25.15 -12.28 0.42
CA ILE A 75 25.02 -10.87 0.08
C ILE A 75 23.67 -10.60 -0.61
N MET A 76 23.29 -11.43 -1.58
CA MET A 76 22.02 -11.26 -2.29
C MET A 76 20.80 -11.40 -1.36
N VAL A 77 20.80 -12.41 -0.47
CA VAL A 77 19.72 -12.59 0.51
C VAL A 77 19.70 -11.43 1.51
N THR A 78 20.87 -10.95 1.93
CA THR A 78 20.94 -9.76 2.81
C THR A 78 20.37 -8.52 2.13
N LEU A 79 20.77 -8.24 0.88
CA LEU A 79 20.32 -7.06 0.14
C LEU A 79 18.82 -7.10 -0.14
N SER A 80 18.28 -8.26 -0.53
CA SER A 80 16.85 -8.44 -0.75
C SER A 80 16.04 -8.27 0.53
N TYR A 81 16.52 -8.80 1.66
CA TYR A 81 15.93 -8.54 2.97
C TYR A 81 15.92 -7.05 3.34
N VAL A 82 17.05 -6.36 3.17
CA VAL A 82 17.14 -4.90 3.43
C VAL A 82 16.18 -4.14 2.53
N ALA A 83 16.08 -4.49 1.25
CA ALA A 83 15.14 -3.87 0.32
C ALA A 83 13.68 -4.10 0.74
N PHE A 84 13.33 -5.32 1.17
CA PHE A 84 12.00 -5.64 1.67
C PHE A 84 11.63 -4.79 2.89
N VAL A 85 12.52 -4.68 3.87
CA VAL A 85 12.31 -3.81 5.06
C VAL A 85 12.20 -2.35 4.64
N ALA A 86 13.05 -1.88 3.73
CA ALA A 86 13.00 -0.51 3.23
C ALA A 86 11.67 -0.22 2.53
N THR A 87 11.13 -1.13 1.72
CA THR A 87 9.81 -0.99 1.09
C THR A 87 8.70 -0.86 2.13
N ASN A 88 8.73 -1.67 3.20
CA ASN A 88 7.75 -1.62 4.28
C ASN A 88 7.75 -0.28 5.04
N VAL A 89 8.90 0.38 5.16
CA VAL A 89 9.03 1.71 5.77
C VAL A 89 8.69 2.82 4.77
N TYR A 90 9.08 2.65 3.52
CA TYR A 90 8.88 3.62 2.45
C TYR A 90 7.40 3.87 2.15
N ILE A 91 6.58 2.81 2.05
CA ILE A 91 5.14 2.92 1.74
C ILE A 91 4.40 3.89 2.67
N PRO A 92 4.41 3.70 4.02
CA PRO A 92 3.72 4.62 4.92
C PRO A 92 4.38 6.01 4.96
N LEU A 93 5.71 6.10 4.84
CA LEU A 93 6.41 7.38 4.82
C LEU A 93 5.93 8.27 3.66
N VAL A 94 5.88 7.71 2.44
CA VAL A 94 5.42 8.43 1.26
C VAL A 94 3.95 8.83 1.38
N ALA A 95 3.10 7.94 1.90
CA ALA A 95 1.70 8.26 2.13
C ALA A 95 1.51 9.44 3.11
N LEU A 96 2.30 9.48 4.18
CA LEU A 96 2.30 10.57 5.15
C LEU A 96 2.81 11.88 4.54
N VAL A 97 3.89 11.83 3.75
CA VAL A 97 4.42 13.01 3.06
C VAL A 97 3.38 13.60 2.10
N LYS A 98 2.76 12.77 1.24
CA LYS A 98 1.71 13.23 0.32
C LYS A 98 0.51 13.82 1.06
N SER A 99 0.13 13.22 2.18
CA SER A 99 -0.96 13.72 3.02
C SER A 99 -0.62 15.06 3.68
N ALA A 100 0.60 15.20 4.20
CA ALA A 100 1.08 16.45 4.80
C ALA A 100 1.08 17.60 3.78
N ILE A 101 1.55 17.33 2.56
CA ILE A 101 1.52 18.29 1.45
C ILE A 101 0.08 18.77 1.19
N LEU A 102 -0.89 17.86 1.05
CA LEU A 102 -2.29 18.22 0.83
C LEU A 102 -2.89 19.03 2.00
N LEU A 103 -2.54 18.70 3.25
CA LEU A 103 -2.98 19.45 4.42
C LEU A 103 -2.38 20.86 4.46
N GLU A 104 -1.11 21.01 4.11
CA GLU A 104 -0.45 22.30 3.99
C GLU A 104 -1.13 23.16 2.91
N TRP A 105 -1.49 22.55 1.76
CA TRP A 105 -2.22 23.27 0.72
C TRP A 105 -3.61 23.75 1.14
N ILE A 106 -4.33 22.93 1.91
CA ILE A 106 -5.60 23.34 2.51
C ILE A 106 -5.37 24.56 3.41
N SER A 107 -4.32 24.54 4.24
CA SER A 107 -3.98 25.66 5.14
C SER A 107 -3.62 26.94 4.38
N ILE A 108 -2.89 26.83 3.26
CA ILE A 108 -2.46 27.99 2.46
C ILE A 108 -3.61 28.60 1.66
N PHE A 109 -4.42 27.77 0.98
CA PHE A 109 -5.43 28.27 0.04
C PHE A 109 -6.80 28.52 0.66
N LEU A 110 -7.14 27.89 1.79
CA LEU A 110 -8.42 28.06 2.46
C LEU A 110 -8.24 28.73 3.83
N PRO A 111 -8.75 29.96 4.04
CA PRO A 111 -8.81 30.55 5.37
C PRO A 111 -9.70 29.71 6.30
N LEU A 112 -9.33 29.65 7.58
CA LEU A 112 -9.95 28.84 8.63
C LEU A 112 -11.49 28.95 8.58
N GLY A 113 -12.16 27.81 8.39
CA GLY A 113 -13.62 27.70 8.49
C GLY A 113 -14.39 27.59 7.16
N THR A 114 -13.74 27.73 6.00
CA THR A 114 -14.40 27.53 4.70
C THR A 114 -14.15 26.11 4.17
N ARG A 115 -15.22 25.34 3.89
CA ARG A 115 -15.14 23.98 3.32
C ARG A 115 -15.62 23.98 1.86
N GLY A 116 -14.76 24.43 0.96
CA GLY A 116 -15.02 24.43 -0.49
C GLY A 116 -14.74 23.09 -1.19
N TYR A 117 -14.92 23.05 -2.51
CA TYR A 117 -14.64 21.85 -3.33
C TYR A 117 -13.20 21.35 -3.16
N PHE A 118 -12.23 22.28 -3.04
CA PHE A 118 -10.82 21.97 -2.87
C PHE A 118 -10.55 21.17 -1.60
N PHE A 119 -11.20 21.54 -0.48
CA PHE A 119 -11.11 20.80 0.77
C PHE A 119 -11.58 19.35 0.58
N TRP A 120 -12.77 19.15 0.02
CA TRP A 120 -13.34 17.82 -0.18
C TRP A 120 -12.51 16.96 -1.13
N ILE A 121 -12.02 17.51 -2.25
CA ILE A 121 -11.13 16.78 -3.15
C ILE A 121 -9.85 16.37 -2.42
N SER A 122 -9.18 17.28 -1.70
CA SER A 122 -7.97 16.96 -0.96
C SER A 122 -8.21 15.88 0.11
N GLN A 123 -9.33 15.93 0.84
CA GLN A 123 -9.68 14.89 1.82
C GLN A 123 -9.91 13.53 1.17
N VAL A 124 -10.62 13.48 0.03
CA VAL A 124 -10.82 12.23 -0.73
C VAL A 124 -9.47 11.67 -1.21
N VAL A 125 -8.58 12.52 -1.70
CA VAL A 125 -7.26 12.10 -2.18
C VAL A 125 -6.39 11.56 -1.05
N ILE A 126 -6.39 12.22 0.12
CA ILE A 126 -5.72 11.71 1.34
C ILE A 126 -6.26 10.32 1.71
N GLY A 127 -7.58 10.15 1.67
CA GLY A 127 -8.23 8.86 1.91
C GLY A 127 -7.77 7.78 0.94
N ILE A 128 -7.74 8.07 -0.37
CA ILE A 128 -7.28 7.13 -1.40
C ILE A 128 -5.81 6.77 -1.18
N ILE A 129 -4.93 7.75 -0.91
CA ILE A 129 -3.51 7.52 -0.65
C ILE A 129 -3.32 6.60 0.56
N THR A 130 -4.08 6.83 1.63
CA THR A 130 -3.98 6.06 2.87
C THR A 130 -4.48 4.63 2.67
N VAL A 131 -5.63 4.45 2.01
CA VAL A 131 -6.17 3.12 1.69
C VAL A 131 -5.21 2.34 0.80
N TRP A 132 -4.67 2.98 -0.23
CA TRP A 132 -3.68 2.37 -1.10
C TRP A 132 -2.42 1.95 -0.33
N ALA A 133 -1.90 2.81 0.55
CA ALA A 133 -0.72 2.50 1.35
C ALA A 133 -0.95 1.30 2.29
N ILE A 134 -2.11 1.24 2.94
CA ILE A 134 -2.48 0.11 3.80
C ILE A 134 -2.57 -1.18 2.96
N LEU A 135 -3.25 -1.12 1.81
CA LEU A 135 -3.39 -2.28 0.93
C LEU A 135 -2.03 -2.76 0.42
N ALA A 136 -1.19 -1.86 -0.07
CA ALA A 136 0.15 -2.18 -0.55
C ALA A 136 0.99 -2.82 0.56
N LEU A 137 0.95 -2.27 1.77
CA LEU A 137 1.67 -2.81 2.92
C LEU A 137 1.19 -4.23 3.30
N VAL A 138 -0.14 -4.45 3.30
CA VAL A 138 -0.68 -5.79 3.57
C VAL A 138 -0.21 -6.76 2.50
N LEU A 139 -0.39 -6.40 1.21
CA LEU A 139 0.00 -7.25 0.09
C LEU A 139 1.47 -7.60 0.13
N THR A 140 2.38 -6.66 0.42
CA THR A 140 3.82 -6.97 0.47
C THR A 140 4.18 -7.98 1.56
N ASN A 141 3.39 -8.09 2.63
CA ASN A 141 3.68 -9.02 3.73
C ASN A 141 2.95 -10.36 3.59
N VAL A 142 1.77 -10.39 2.96
CA VAL A 142 0.95 -11.62 2.90
C VAL A 142 0.91 -12.28 1.53
N SER A 143 1.62 -11.75 0.52
CA SER A 143 1.55 -12.25 -0.85
C SER A 143 2.16 -13.63 -1.05
N CYS A 144 3.12 -14.05 -0.23
CA CYS A 144 3.85 -15.29 -0.46
C CYS A 144 3.72 -16.32 0.68
N THR A 145 3.69 -17.59 0.29
CA THR A 145 3.70 -18.75 1.19
C THR A 145 4.81 -19.72 0.75
N PRO A 146 5.81 -20.03 1.61
CA PRO A 146 5.96 -19.58 3.00
C PRO A 146 6.38 -18.09 3.08
N TYR A 147 6.18 -17.46 4.25
CA TYR A 147 6.31 -16.00 4.44
C TYR A 147 7.71 -15.47 4.07
N GLU A 148 8.74 -16.29 4.26
CA GLU A 148 10.14 -15.99 3.97
C GLU A 148 10.39 -15.71 2.49
N LEU A 149 9.53 -16.22 1.61
CA LEU A 149 9.61 -16.00 0.16
C LEU A 149 9.37 -14.53 -0.23
N ASN A 150 8.78 -13.71 0.64
CA ASN A 150 8.62 -12.28 0.39
C ASN A 150 9.96 -11.53 0.28
N TRP A 151 11.03 -12.04 0.89
CA TRP A 151 12.37 -11.44 0.82
C TRP A 151 13.49 -12.39 0.41
N ASP A 152 13.30 -13.71 0.52
CA ASP A 152 14.26 -14.71 0.05
C ASP A 152 13.70 -15.45 -1.18
N PRO A 153 13.99 -14.95 -2.40
CA PRO A 153 13.47 -15.54 -3.63
C PRO A 153 14.15 -16.87 -4.00
N LEU A 154 15.12 -17.34 -3.21
CA LEU A 154 15.80 -18.62 -3.45
C LEU A 154 15.03 -19.80 -2.86
N LEU A 155 14.03 -19.53 -2.01
CA LEU A 155 13.21 -20.57 -1.40
C LEU A 155 12.16 -21.09 -2.37
N PRO A 156 11.83 -22.40 -2.33
CA PRO A 156 10.71 -22.94 -3.08
C PRO A 156 9.40 -22.53 -2.43
N GLY A 157 8.46 -22.02 -3.24
CA GLY A 157 7.12 -21.67 -2.78
C GLY A 157 6.33 -20.97 -3.87
N ASN A 158 5.16 -20.44 -3.50
CA ASN A 158 4.29 -19.73 -4.42
C ASN A 158 3.84 -18.40 -3.81
N CYS A 159 3.62 -17.40 -4.67
CA CYS A 159 3.03 -16.13 -4.31
C CYS A 159 1.68 -15.95 -5.04
N LEU A 160 0.75 -15.24 -4.40
CA LEU A 160 -0.57 -14.91 -4.94
C LEU A 160 -0.46 -14.11 -6.24
N PHE A 161 0.53 -13.21 -6.31
CA PHE A 161 0.82 -12.38 -7.48
C PHE A 161 2.27 -12.53 -7.88
N ASP A 162 2.53 -12.51 -9.19
CA ASP A 162 3.89 -12.39 -9.71
C ASP A 162 4.45 -11.01 -9.31
N PHE A 163 5.66 -11.01 -8.76
CA PHE A 163 6.41 -9.81 -8.37
C PHE A 163 6.39 -8.76 -9.48
N LYS A 164 6.64 -9.15 -10.74
CA LYS A 164 6.72 -8.20 -11.86
C LYS A 164 5.41 -7.44 -12.08
N ASN A 165 4.29 -8.16 -12.05
CA ASN A 165 2.97 -7.59 -12.27
C ASN A 165 2.57 -6.70 -11.10
N LEU A 166 2.83 -7.16 -9.87
CA LEU A 166 2.54 -6.41 -8.66
C LEU A 166 3.35 -5.10 -8.59
N THR A 167 4.64 -5.16 -8.92
CA THR A 167 5.51 -3.97 -8.98
C THR A 167 5.06 -2.99 -10.05
N LEU A 168 4.73 -3.48 -11.26
CA LEU A 168 4.28 -2.61 -12.34
C LEU A 168 2.95 -1.91 -12.01
N ALA A 169 1.97 -2.67 -11.50
CA ALA A 169 0.69 -2.11 -11.06
C ALA A 169 0.90 -1.06 -9.96
N SER A 170 1.76 -1.36 -8.99
CA SER A 170 2.07 -0.44 -7.90
C SER A 170 2.76 0.82 -8.39
N ALA A 171 3.67 0.72 -9.35
CA ALA A 171 4.35 1.88 -9.94
C ALA A 171 3.36 2.82 -10.64
N ILE A 172 2.43 2.26 -11.44
CA ILE A 172 1.40 3.04 -12.13
C ILE A 172 0.49 3.77 -11.14
N ILE A 173 0.03 3.06 -10.10
CA ILE A 173 -0.86 3.64 -9.10
C ILE A 173 -0.15 4.73 -8.30
N ASN A 174 1.09 4.49 -7.86
CA ASN A 174 1.86 5.51 -7.15
C ASN A 174 2.06 6.76 -8.01
N PHE A 175 2.47 6.59 -9.27
CA PHE A 175 2.62 7.70 -10.22
C PHE A 175 1.31 8.47 -10.40
N ALA A 176 0.18 7.78 -10.56
CA ALA A 176 -1.12 8.44 -10.67
C ALA A 176 -1.48 9.25 -9.41
N LEU A 177 -1.15 8.73 -8.22
CA LEU A 177 -1.36 9.41 -6.95
C LEU A 177 -0.41 10.60 -6.72
N ASP A 178 0.71 10.69 -7.44
CA ASP A 178 1.60 11.86 -7.44
C ASP A 178 1.08 13.02 -8.29
N LEU A 179 0.30 12.72 -9.34
CA LEU A 179 -0.23 13.76 -10.23
C LEU A 179 -1.30 14.62 -9.55
N VAL A 180 -2.10 14.03 -8.65
CA VAL A 180 -3.25 14.73 -8.07
C VAL A 180 -2.82 15.88 -7.15
N PRO A 181 -1.90 15.71 -6.18
CA PRO A 181 -1.36 16.81 -5.39
C PRO A 181 -0.65 17.89 -6.22
N LEU A 182 -0.14 17.54 -7.41
CA LEU A 182 0.55 18.48 -8.29
C LEU A 182 -0.45 19.30 -9.12
N ILE A 183 -1.50 18.69 -9.67
CA ILE A 183 -2.47 19.36 -10.55
C ILE A 183 -3.44 20.25 -9.76
N LEU A 184 -3.91 19.76 -8.61
CA LEU A 184 -4.93 20.42 -7.80
C LEU A 184 -4.60 21.89 -7.44
N PRO A 185 -3.41 22.21 -6.88
CA PRO A 185 -3.02 23.58 -6.52
C PRO A 185 -2.73 24.44 -7.75
N GLN A 186 -2.26 23.86 -8.86
CA GLN A 186 -1.97 24.61 -10.09
C GLN A 186 -3.24 25.24 -10.64
N ARG A 187 -4.37 24.51 -10.65
CA ARG A 187 -5.65 25.09 -11.08
C ARG A 187 -6.04 26.34 -10.27
N ILE A 188 -5.74 26.39 -8.98
CA ILE A 188 -6.02 27.55 -8.12
C ILE A 188 -5.06 28.70 -8.42
N ILE A 189 -3.75 28.44 -8.46
CA ILE A 189 -2.71 29.46 -8.69
C ILE A 189 -2.93 30.20 -10.00
N TRP A 190 -3.30 29.46 -11.06
CA TRP A 190 -3.52 30.05 -12.38
C TRP A 190 -4.79 30.90 -12.45
N GLY A 191 -5.79 30.61 -11.61
CA GLY A 191 -7.00 31.42 -11.44
C GLY A 191 -6.82 32.67 -10.58
N LEU A 192 -5.70 32.82 -9.86
CA LEU A 192 -5.44 33.97 -8.99
C LEU A 192 -4.76 35.13 -9.76
N ASN A 193 -5.08 36.38 -9.39
CA ASN A 193 -4.53 37.60 -10.01
C ASN A 193 -3.08 37.91 -9.55
N LEU A 194 -2.14 37.00 -9.82
CA LEU A 194 -0.71 37.19 -9.59
C LEU A 194 0.06 37.53 -10.88
N SER A 195 1.18 38.23 -10.76
CA SER A 195 2.08 38.46 -11.89
C SER A 195 2.69 37.15 -12.41
N MET A 196 2.92 37.04 -13.71
CA MET A 196 3.36 35.79 -14.37
C MET A 196 4.68 35.24 -13.80
N THR A 197 5.59 36.12 -13.38
CA THR A 197 6.85 35.72 -12.74
C THR A 197 6.63 35.02 -11.40
N LYS A 198 5.65 35.48 -10.62
CA LYS A 198 5.29 34.87 -9.33
C LYS A 198 4.54 33.56 -9.52
N LYS A 199 3.64 33.49 -10.52
CA LYS A 199 2.95 32.24 -10.88
C LYS A 199 3.93 31.14 -11.28
N LEU A 200 4.90 31.47 -12.13
CA LEU A 200 5.90 30.52 -12.61
C LEU A 200 6.83 30.06 -11.48
N GLY A 201 7.30 30.99 -10.63
CA GLY A 201 8.17 30.65 -9.50
C GLY A 201 7.50 29.71 -8.50
N VAL A 202 6.23 29.98 -8.17
CA VAL A 202 5.45 29.10 -7.29
C VAL A 202 5.22 27.74 -7.96
N SER A 203 4.87 27.71 -9.26
CA SER A 203 4.62 26.47 -10.00
C SER A 203 5.83 25.52 -10.05
N ILE A 204 7.05 26.06 -10.18
CA ILE A 204 8.30 25.28 -10.24
C ILE A 204 8.59 24.57 -8.92
N ILE A 205 8.29 25.19 -7.77
CA ILE A 205 8.53 24.58 -6.45
C ILE A 205 7.73 23.27 -6.29
N PHE A 206 6.57 23.16 -6.91
CA PHE A 206 5.78 21.92 -6.89
C PHE A 206 6.38 20.78 -7.71
N LEU A 207 7.10 21.10 -8.79
CA LEU A 207 7.74 20.08 -9.63
C LEU A 207 8.92 19.42 -8.91
N VAL A 208 9.57 20.14 -7.98
CA VAL A 208 10.65 19.59 -7.14
C VAL A 208 10.12 18.56 -6.13
N GLY A 209 8.83 18.63 -5.79
CA GLY A 209 8.16 17.68 -4.91
C GLY A 209 7.66 16.39 -5.57
N LEU A 210 7.97 16.16 -6.87
CA LEU A 210 7.69 14.88 -7.53
C LEU A 210 8.74 13.86 -7.05
N VAL A 211 8.33 12.97 -6.14
CA VAL A 211 9.18 11.93 -5.53
C VAL A 211 8.94 10.59 -6.19
#